data_AF-A0A415IE20-F1
#
_entry.id   AF-A0A415IE20-F1
#
_cell.length_a   1.000
_cell.length_b   1.000
_cell.length_c   1.000
_cell.angle_alpha   90.00
_cell.angle_beta   90.00
_cell.angle_gamma   90.00
#
_symmetry.space_group_name_H-M   'P 1'
#
loop_
_entity.id
_entity.type
_entity.pdbx_description
1 polymer ?
#
loop_
_entity_poly.entity_id
_entity_poly.type
_entity_poly.pdbx_seq_one_letter_code
_entity_poly.pdbx_strand_id
1 'polypeptide(L)'
;MTRCKMLLLFSFFILLLIINVCLAFVVGIILIANLYVRNRYMRRRFNPWHDKRRNFETIVIGDKYNVNRLCISIDKTLEETIWGRSLYASFHILRTYFSLLKNDGKVYIVYREKYLEDFSPIDMSIVYHPVTLSIIGCKYWFIERKFPIFFMLLYWCKRVFRIFTAPKRDIEASLISQIKLFCEERQIQVEFIKI
;
A
#
# COMPACT_ATOMS: atom_id res chain seq x y z
N MET A 1 6.17 31.49 54.95
CA MET A 1 6.23 31.72 53.49
C MET A 1 7.04 30.66 52.73
N THR A 2 8.10 30.08 53.34
CA THR A 2 8.95 29.02 52.75
C THR A 2 8.25 27.66 52.60
N ARG A 3 7.43 27.24 53.58
CA ARG A 3 6.70 25.95 53.53
C ARG A 3 5.66 25.87 52.40
N CYS A 4 4.94 26.96 52.10
CA CYS A 4 4.00 27.00 50.97
C CYS A 4 4.70 26.91 49.61
N LYS A 5 5.89 27.53 49.46
CA LYS A 5 6.70 27.41 48.23
C LYS A 5 7.20 25.98 48.02
N MET A 6 7.59 25.29 49.09
CA MET A 6 8.02 23.89 49.05
C MET A 6 6.87 22.93 48.66
N LEU A 7 5.65 23.15 49.19
CA LEU A 7 4.47 22.36 48.84
C LEU A 7 4.05 22.57 47.37
N LEU A 8 4.12 23.81 46.87
CA LEU A 8 3.84 24.11 45.46
C LEU A 8 4.85 23.45 44.52
N LEU A 9 6.14 23.53 44.83
CA LEU A 9 7.19 22.85 44.07
C LEU A 9 6.99 21.33 44.07
N PHE A 10 6.69 20.74 45.23
CA PHE A 10 6.42 19.31 45.35
C PHE A 10 5.20 18.87 44.51
N SER A 11 4.11 19.66 44.53
CA SER A 11 2.95 19.39 43.69
C SER A 11 3.26 19.47 42.18
N PHE A 12 4.13 20.39 41.78
CA PHE A 12 4.57 20.54 40.40
C PHE A 12 5.41 19.35 39.94
N PHE A 13 6.31 18.84 40.78
CA PHE A 13 7.08 17.63 40.49
C PHE A 13 6.18 16.39 40.37
N ILE A 14 5.16 16.26 41.22
CA ILE A 14 4.18 15.17 41.12
C ILE A 14 3.38 15.27 39.81
N LEU A 15 2.95 16.47 39.44
CA LEU A 15 2.23 16.70 38.18
C LEU A 15 3.10 16.32 36.96
N LEU A 16 4.37 16.73 36.94
CA LEU A 16 5.32 16.37 35.90
C LEU A 16 5.53 14.85 35.82
N LEU A 17 5.61 14.17 36.96
CA LEU A 17 5.72 12.70 37.01
C LEU A 17 4.49 12.05 36.36
N ILE A 18 3.29 12.49 36.73
CA ILE A 18 2.02 11.98 36.17
C ILE A 18 1.96 12.19 34.66
N ILE A 19 2.32 13.39 34.17
CA ILE A 19 2.35 13.69 32.73
C ILE A 19 3.30 12.76 31.99
N ASN A 20 4.51 12.53 32.52
CA ASN A 20 5.49 11.65 31.90
C ASN A 20 5.03 10.18 31.88
N VAL A 21 4.39 9.70 32.95
CA VAL A 21 3.83 8.34 33.01
C VAL A 21 2.70 8.19 31.98
N CYS A 22 1.79 9.16 31.89
CA CYS A 22 0.74 9.16 30.87
C CYS A 22 1.32 9.15 29.45
N LEU A 23 2.36 9.95 29.19
CA LEU A 23 3.00 10.03 27.88
C LEU A 23 3.71 8.71 27.51
N ALA A 24 4.40 8.09 28.47
CA ALA A 24 5.00 6.77 28.29
C ALA A 24 3.96 5.69 27.97
N PHE A 25 2.78 5.74 28.62
CA PHE A 25 1.68 4.82 28.35
C PHE A 25 1.13 4.98 26.93
N VAL A 26 0.95 6.22 26.47
CA VAL A 26 0.53 6.51 25.09
C VAL A 26 1.55 5.98 24.08
N VAL A 27 2.85 6.21 24.30
CA VAL A 27 3.92 5.68 23.44
C VAL A 27 3.90 4.14 23.43
N GLY A 28 3.71 3.51 24.58
CA GLY A 28 3.57 2.06 24.71
C GLY A 28 2.42 1.50 23.88
N ILE A 29 1.23 2.13 23.95
CA ILE A 29 0.07 1.74 23.14
C ILE A 29 0.38 1.87 21.64
N ILE A 30 1.01 2.97 21.22
CA ILE A 30 1.37 3.19 19.80
C ILE A 30 2.36 2.11 19.33
N LEU A 31 3.33 1.72 20.15
CA LEU A 31 4.28 0.66 19.83
C LEU A 31 3.60 -0.71 19.70
N ILE A 32 2.71 -1.07 20.63
CA ILE A 32 1.95 -2.32 20.57
C ILE A 32 1.04 -2.34 19.34
N ALA A 33 0.33 -1.24 19.08
CA ALA A 33 -0.48 -1.09 17.87
C ALA A 33 0.38 -1.24 16.61
N ASN A 34 1.57 -0.63 16.59
CA ASN A 34 2.50 -0.74 15.47
C ASN A 34 3.00 -2.18 15.26
N LEU A 35 3.32 -2.92 16.32
CA LEU A 35 3.70 -4.33 16.23
C LEU A 35 2.53 -5.21 15.77
N TYR A 36 1.32 -4.97 16.28
CA TYR A 36 0.12 -5.68 15.88
C TYR A 36 -0.19 -5.47 14.40
N VAL A 37 -0.21 -4.21 13.97
CA VAL A 37 -0.37 -3.79 12.57
C VAL A 37 0.73 -4.43 11.73
N ARG A 38 2.01 -4.28 12.09
CA ARG A 38 3.13 -4.90 11.38
C ARG A 38 2.93 -6.39 11.19
N ASN A 39 2.59 -7.14 12.24
CA ASN A 39 2.37 -8.57 12.14
C ASN A 39 1.16 -8.93 11.27
N ARG A 40 0.05 -8.19 11.38
CA ARG A 40 -1.16 -8.43 10.58
C ARG A 40 -0.93 -8.12 9.10
N TYR A 41 -0.26 -7.01 8.80
CA TYR A 41 0.11 -6.62 7.44
C TYR A 41 1.15 -7.58 6.84
N MET A 42 2.13 -8.05 7.62
CA MET A 42 3.13 -9.03 7.16
C MET A 42 2.54 -10.41 6.91
N ARG A 43 1.57 -10.87 7.72
CA ARG A 43 0.93 -12.19 7.57
C ARG A 43 -0.04 -12.29 6.39
N ARG A 44 -0.63 -11.17 5.95
CA ARG A 44 -1.53 -11.11 4.79
C ARG A 44 -0.79 -10.88 3.46
N ARG A 45 0.54 -10.86 3.46
CA ARG A 45 1.32 -10.69 2.24
C ARG A 45 1.21 -11.95 1.40
N PHE A 46 0.59 -11.82 0.23
CA PHE A 46 0.88 -12.72 -0.86
C PHE A 46 2.34 -12.48 -1.26
N ASN A 47 3.21 -13.44 -0.97
CA ASN A 47 4.59 -13.40 -1.43
C ASN A 47 4.65 -14.19 -2.74
N PRO A 48 4.69 -13.52 -3.91
CA PRO A 48 4.78 -14.22 -5.21
C PRO A 48 5.96 -15.21 -5.27
N TRP A 49 6.99 -14.96 -4.48
CA TRP A 49 8.22 -15.74 -4.44
C TRP A 49 8.17 -16.96 -3.51
N HIS A 50 7.13 -17.09 -2.68
CA HIS A 50 6.96 -18.23 -1.76
C HIS A 50 5.64 -18.98 -1.96
N ASP A 51 4.72 -18.48 -2.78
CA ASP A 51 3.54 -19.24 -3.14
C ASP A 51 3.91 -20.34 -4.16
N LYS A 52 3.45 -21.56 -3.91
CA LYS A 52 3.64 -22.71 -4.81
C LYS A 52 2.63 -22.70 -5.97
N ARG A 53 1.57 -21.88 -5.87
CA ARG A 53 0.54 -21.74 -6.91
C ARG A 53 1.10 -20.90 -8.07
N ARG A 54 1.17 -21.51 -9.25
CA ARG A 54 1.61 -20.92 -10.52
C ARG A 54 0.61 -21.28 -11.63
N ASN A 55 0.76 -20.64 -12.79
CA ASN A 55 -0.09 -20.85 -13.97
C ASN A 55 -1.54 -20.42 -13.74
N PHE A 56 -1.74 -19.25 -13.15
CA PHE A 56 -3.06 -18.66 -13.06
C PHE A 56 -3.62 -18.37 -14.46
N GLU A 57 -4.89 -18.68 -14.68
CA GLU A 57 -5.58 -18.36 -15.94
C GLU A 57 -5.97 -16.89 -15.97
N THR A 58 -6.24 -16.31 -14.81
CA THR A 58 -6.64 -14.92 -14.69
C THR A 58 -5.97 -14.23 -13.51
N ILE A 59 -5.56 -12.97 -13.71
CA ILE A 59 -5.10 -12.08 -12.66
C ILE A 59 -6.01 -10.85 -12.62
N VAL A 60 -6.56 -10.51 -11.47
CA VAL A 60 -7.35 -9.28 -11.25
C VAL A 60 -6.55 -8.37 -10.33
N ILE A 61 -6.10 -7.22 -10.85
CA ILE A 61 -5.31 -6.23 -10.09
C ILE A 61 -6.03 -4.89 -10.13
N GLY A 62 -6.07 -4.20 -8.99
CA GLY A 62 -6.50 -2.80 -9.01
C GLY A 62 -7.31 -2.39 -7.79
N ASP A 63 -8.25 -1.47 -8.02
CA ASP A 63 -9.18 -1.05 -6.98
C ASP A 63 -10.14 -2.20 -6.59
N LYS A 64 -10.75 -2.11 -5.40
CA LYS A 64 -11.67 -3.14 -4.91
C LYS A 64 -12.81 -3.35 -5.90
N TYR A 65 -12.89 -4.58 -6.40
CA TYR A 65 -13.94 -5.02 -7.31
C TYR A 65 -14.49 -6.37 -6.87
N ASN A 66 -15.75 -6.63 -7.18
CA ASN A 66 -16.34 -7.93 -6.89
C ASN A 66 -16.02 -8.89 -8.04
N VAL A 67 -15.02 -9.76 -7.85
CA VAL A 67 -14.54 -10.72 -8.86
C VAL A 67 -15.64 -11.69 -9.32
N ASN A 68 -16.65 -11.96 -8.49
CA ASN A 68 -17.79 -12.80 -8.87
C ASN A 68 -18.58 -12.22 -10.05
N ARG A 69 -18.48 -10.91 -10.32
CA ARG A 69 -19.09 -10.28 -11.50
C ARG A 69 -18.41 -10.63 -12.82
N LEU A 70 -17.18 -11.14 -12.76
CA LEU A 70 -16.41 -11.52 -13.94
C LEU A 70 -16.72 -12.95 -14.42
N CYS A 71 -17.54 -13.71 -13.69
CA CYS A 71 -17.90 -15.10 -14.01
C CYS A 71 -16.68 -16.03 -14.19
N ILE A 72 -15.61 -15.83 -13.41
CA ILE A 72 -14.34 -16.57 -13.53
C ILE A 72 -14.22 -17.61 -12.41
N SER A 73 -13.57 -18.74 -12.70
CA SER A 73 -13.26 -19.76 -11.70
C SER A 73 -12.31 -19.20 -10.62
N ILE A 74 -12.77 -19.22 -9.36
CA ILE A 74 -12.05 -18.63 -8.22
C ILE A 74 -10.71 -19.34 -7.98
N ASP A 75 -10.65 -20.65 -8.23
CA ASP A 75 -9.48 -21.48 -7.92
C ASP A 75 -8.26 -21.21 -8.81
N LYS A 76 -8.48 -20.61 -9.99
CA LYS A 76 -7.41 -20.26 -10.95
C LYS A 76 -7.25 -18.76 -11.16
N THR A 77 -7.88 -17.96 -10.30
CA THR A 77 -7.80 -16.51 -10.33
C THR A 77 -6.94 -15.99 -9.19
N LEU A 78 -5.95 -15.17 -9.52
CA LEU A 78 -5.21 -14.39 -8.53
C LEU A 78 -5.89 -13.03 -8.37
N GLU A 79 -6.53 -12.81 -7.23
CA GLU A 79 -7.15 -11.52 -6.91
C GLU A 79 -6.22 -10.68 -6.02
N GLU A 80 -5.81 -9.53 -6.55
CA GLU A 80 -5.02 -8.51 -5.86
C GLU A 80 -5.76 -7.16 -6.00
N THR A 81 -6.92 -7.06 -5.35
CA THR A 81 -7.70 -5.82 -5.33
C THR A 81 -7.61 -5.12 -3.97
N ILE A 82 -7.29 -3.82 -3.97
CA ILE A 82 -7.16 -3.01 -2.76
C ILE A 82 -7.83 -1.66 -2.98
N TRP A 83 -8.55 -1.17 -1.97
CA TRP A 83 -9.19 0.14 -1.99
C TRP A 83 -8.21 1.27 -2.37
N GLY A 84 -8.57 2.02 -3.41
CA GLY A 84 -7.84 3.22 -3.83
C GLY A 84 -6.45 2.94 -4.40
N ARG A 85 -6.21 1.71 -4.87
CA ARG A 85 -5.01 1.35 -5.64
C ARG A 85 -4.98 2.13 -6.95
N SER A 86 -3.83 2.70 -7.27
CA SER A 86 -3.68 3.48 -8.50
C SER A 86 -3.43 2.60 -9.72
N LEU A 87 -3.73 3.14 -10.91
CA LEU A 87 -3.39 2.49 -12.17
C LEU A 87 -1.88 2.27 -12.30
N TYR A 88 -1.08 3.25 -11.89
CA TYR A 88 0.39 3.14 -11.90
C TYR A 88 0.90 2.02 -10.99
N ALA A 89 0.38 1.92 -9.76
CA ALA A 89 0.74 0.84 -8.85
C ALA A 89 0.33 -0.54 -9.42
N SER A 90 -0.85 -0.61 -10.02
CA SER A 90 -1.35 -1.83 -10.68
C SER A 90 -0.43 -2.31 -11.80
N PHE A 91 0.14 -1.39 -12.58
CA PHE A 91 1.10 -1.73 -13.62
C PHE A 91 2.39 -2.34 -13.06
N HIS A 92 2.95 -1.78 -11.99
CA HIS A 92 4.15 -2.35 -11.36
C HIS A 92 3.90 -3.71 -10.69
N ILE A 93 2.70 -3.88 -10.15
CA ILE A 93 2.23 -5.15 -9.60
C ILE A 93 2.12 -6.19 -10.73
N LEU A 94 1.52 -5.83 -11.87
CA LEU A 94 1.45 -6.68 -13.05
C LEU A 94 2.85 -7.10 -13.53
N ARG A 95 3.81 -6.17 -13.59
CA ARG A 95 5.21 -6.48 -13.92
C ARG A 95 5.89 -7.44 -12.95
N THR A 96 5.37 -7.59 -11.74
CA THR A 96 5.89 -8.55 -10.75
C THR A 96 5.20 -9.90 -10.87
N TYR A 97 3.88 -9.90 -11.12
CA TYR A 97 3.06 -11.12 -11.15
C TYR A 97 2.93 -11.77 -12.53
N PHE A 98 3.38 -11.15 -13.62
CA PHE A 98 3.24 -11.73 -14.97
C PHE A 98 3.85 -13.14 -15.08
N SER A 99 4.91 -13.42 -14.32
CA SER A 99 5.57 -14.74 -14.29
C SER A 99 4.73 -15.84 -13.66
N LEU A 100 3.67 -15.48 -12.91
CA LEU A 100 2.73 -16.44 -12.32
C LEU A 100 1.56 -16.76 -13.27
N LEU A 101 1.38 -15.95 -14.32
CA LEU A 101 0.32 -16.12 -15.30
C LEU A 101 0.68 -17.27 -16.26
N LYS A 102 -0.32 -18.07 -16.65
CA LYS A 102 -0.18 -19.03 -17.73
C LYS A 102 0.03 -18.30 -19.08
N ASN A 103 0.69 -18.95 -20.04
CA ASN A 103 0.71 -18.48 -21.42
C ASN A 103 -0.74 -18.28 -21.93
N ASP A 104 -1.00 -17.16 -22.61
CA ASP A 104 -2.34 -16.67 -23.02
C ASP A 104 -3.31 -16.31 -21.87
N GLY A 105 -2.81 -16.15 -20.65
CA GLY A 105 -3.64 -15.73 -19.53
C GLY A 105 -4.21 -14.32 -19.68
N LYS A 106 -5.29 -14.06 -18.95
CA LYS A 106 -6.02 -12.79 -18.98
C LYS A 106 -5.79 -11.95 -17.73
N VAL A 107 -5.60 -10.65 -17.91
CA VAL A 107 -5.38 -9.70 -16.83
C VAL A 107 -6.51 -8.67 -16.85
N TYR A 108 -7.19 -8.53 -15.72
CA TYR A 108 -8.17 -7.46 -15.49
C TYR A 108 -7.53 -6.38 -14.63
N ILE A 109 -7.49 -5.16 -15.14
CA ILE A 109 -6.99 -4.00 -14.42
C ILE A 109 -8.16 -3.11 -14.06
N VAL A 110 -8.45 -3.06 -12.76
CA VAL A 110 -9.53 -2.26 -12.21
C VAL A 110 -8.97 -0.91 -11.74
N TYR A 111 -9.50 0.19 -12.23
CA TYR A 111 -9.02 1.51 -11.81
C TYR A 111 -10.13 2.55 -11.74
N ARG A 112 -9.86 3.58 -10.94
CA ARG A 112 -10.73 4.75 -10.74
C ARG A 112 -10.03 5.99 -11.30
N GLU A 113 -10.74 6.88 -12.00
CA GLU A 113 -10.13 8.10 -12.58
C GLU A 113 -9.41 8.95 -11.53
N LYS A 114 -9.93 8.96 -10.30
CA LYS A 114 -9.38 9.75 -9.19
C LYS A 114 -8.00 9.23 -8.72
N TYR A 115 -7.64 8.00 -9.07
CA TYR A 115 -6.44 7.31 -8.59
C TYR A 115 -5.63 6.78 -9.79
N LEU A 116 -5.06 7.68 -10.58
CA LEU A 116 -4.21 7.32 -11.72
C LEU A 116 -2.72 7.27 -11.34
N GLU A 117 -2.26 8.26 -10.59
CA GLU A 117 -0.86 8.42 -10.18
C GLU A 117 -0.62 8.04 -8.72
N ASP A 118 0.66 7.90 -8.37
CA ASP A 118 1.22 7.57 -7.05
C ASP A 118 0.97 6.14 -6.54
N PHE A 119 1.93 5.61 -5.79
CA PHE A 119 1.75 4.36 -5.05
C PHE A 119 0.98 4.62 -3.77
N SER A 120 -0.10 3.86 -3.51
CA SER A 120 -0.65 3.82 -2.16
C SER A 120 0.39 3.25 -1.20
N PRO A 121 0.48 3.70 0.06
CA PRO A 121 1.37 3.09 1.05
C PRO A 121 0.99 1.63 1.31
N ILE A 122 -0.23 1.23 0.94
CA ILE A 122 -0.67 -0.16 0.96
C ILE A 122 -0.04 -0.97 -0.19
N ASP A 123 0.16 -0.34 -1.35
CA ASP A 123 0.75 -0.94 -2.55
C ASP A 123 2.27 -1.12 -2.43
N MET A 124 2.95 -0.24 -1.69
CA MET A 124 4.39 -0.36 -1.42
C MET A 124 4.76 -1.70 -0.76
N SER A 125 3.82 -2.29 -0.01
CA SER A 125 4.04 -3.55 0.67
C SER A 125 4.03 -4.79 -0.24
N ILE A 126 3.52 -4.67 -1.47
CA ILE A 126 3.50 -5.73 -2.48
C ILE A 126 4.65 -5.56 -3.47
N VAL A 127 5.05 -4.31 -3.71
CA VAL A 127 6.14 -3.97 -4.64
C VAL A 127 7.48 -3.78 -3.91
N TYR A 128 7.92 -4.81 -3.17
CA TYR A 128 9.26 -4.85 -2.53
C TYR A 128 10.40 -5.16 -3.49
N HIS A 129 10.23 -4.92 -4.79
CA HIS A 129 11.36 -5.01 -5.70
C HIS A 129 12.27 -3.78 -5.45
N PRO A 130 13.58 -3.96 -5.20
CA PRO A 130 14.49 -2.84 -4.90
C PRO A 130 14.51 -1.77 -5.99
N VAL A 131 14.25 -2.15 -7.25
CA VAL A 131 14.10 -1.22 -8.39
C VAL A 131 12.83 -0.36 -8.27
N THR A 132 11.72 -0.90 -7.78
CA THR A 132 10.51 -0.09 -7.60
C THR A 132 10.66 0.85 -6.41
N LEU A 133 11.36 0.41 -5.36
CA LEU A 133 11.67 1.25 -4.20
C LEU A 133 12.61 2.41 -4.55
N SER A 134 13.55 2.20 -5.49
CA SER A 134 14.40 3.28 -6.01
C SER A 134 13.62 4.27 -6.89
N ILE A 135 12.71 3.78 -7.74
CA ILE A 135 11.79 4.62 -8.55
C ILE A 135 10.91 5.51 -7.66
N ILE A 136 10.44 4.99 -6.52
CA ILE A 136 9.61 5.73 -5.56
C ILE A 136 10.39 6.82 -4.81
N GLY A 137 11.73 6.78 -4.86
CA GLY A 137 12.59 7.70 -4.09
C GLY A 137 12.46 7.53 -2.58
N CYS A 138 11.91 6.39 -2.12
CA CYS A 138 11.75 6.11 -0.70
C CYS A 138 13.08 5.64 -0.10
N LYS A 139 13.92 6.60 0.33
CA LYS A 139 15.13 6.33 1.15
C LYS A 139 14.80 5.67 2.50
N TYR A 140 13.52 5.60 2.90
CA TYR A 140 13.05 5.21 4.22
C TYR A 140 12.43 3.80 4.30
N TRP A 141 12.76 2.90 3.37
CA TRP A 141 12.30 1.50 3.33
C TRP A 141 12.41 0.73 4.67
N PHE A 142 13.43 1.06 5.47
CA PHE A 142 13.71 0.44 6.75
C PHE A 142 12.71 0.89 7.83
N ILE A 143 12.24 2.15 7.72
CA ILE A 143 11.23 2.73 8.59
C ILE A 143 9.87 2.11 8.28
N GLU A 144 9.53 1.85 7.01
CA GLU A 144 8.29 1.13 6.65
C GLU A 144 8.28 -0.28 7.26
N ARG A 145 9.39 -1.02 7.17
CA ARG A 145 9.48 -2.39 7.73
C ARG A 145 9.42 -2.43 9.25
N LYS A 146 9.99 -1.45 9.95
CA LYS A 146 10.01 -1.40 11.42
C LYS A 146 8.79 -0.70 12.03
N PHE A 147 8.30 0.35 11.37
CA PHE A 147 7.27 1.27 11.85
C PHE A 147 6.24 1.61 10.75
N PRO A 148 5.44 0.64 10.31
CA PRO A 148 4.45 0.85 9.24
C PRO A 148 3.42 1.95 9.55
N ILE A 149 3.02 2.12 10.82
CA ILE A 149 2.07 3.18 11.21
C ILE A 149 2.68 4.56 11.00
N PHE A 150 3.93 4.75 11.42
CA PHE A 150 4.62 6.02 11.28
C PHE A 150 4.88 6.35 9.81
N PHE A 151 5.21 5.33 9.00
CA PHE A 151 5.32 5.50 7.56
C PHE A 151 4.00 5.89 6.91
N MET A 152 2.88 5.25 7.26
CA MET A 152 1.56 5.66 6.77
C MET A 152 1.23 7.10 7.14
N LEU A 153 1.54 7.52 8.38
CA LEU A 153 1.30 8.90 8.82
C LEU A 153 2.14 9.89 8.00
N LEU A 154 3.45 9.66 7.87
CA LEU A 154 4.34 10.52 7.08
C LEU A 154 3.93 10.59 5.61
N TYR A 155 3.57 9.46 5.02
CA TYR A 155 3.09 9.38 3.65
C TYR A 155 1.76 10.14 3.49
N TRP A 156 0.83 9.96 4.43
CA TRP A 156 -0.46 10.66 4.42
C TRP A 156 -0.26 12.17 4.54
N CYS A 157 0.60 12.63 5.44
CA CYS A 157 0.99 14.04 5.52
C CYS A 157 1.55 14.54 4.18
N LYS A 158 2.51 13.83 3.57
CA LYS A 158 3.07 14.20 2.26
C LYS A 158 1.99 14.29 1.17
N ARG A 159 1.01 13.39 1.20
CA ARG A 159 -0.12 13.36 0.26
C ARG A 159 -1.12 14.49 0.51
N VAL A 160 -1.39 14.85 1.77
CA VAL A 160 -2.28 15.97 2.13
C VAL A 160 -1.63 17.30 1.76
N PHE A 161 -0.31 17.44 2.00
CA PHE A 161 0.44 18.65 1.62
C PHE A 161 0.62 18.80 0.10
N ARG A 162 0.56 17.70 -0.66
CA ARG A 162 0.42 17.71 -2.12
C ARG A 162 -1.05 17.71 -2.49
N ILE A 163 -1.71 18.86 -2.33
CA ILE A 163 -3.09 19.15 -2.75
C ILE A 163 -3.47 18.27 -3.95
N PHE A 164 -4.48 17.41 -3.77
CA PHE A 164 -5.01 16.49 -4.77
C PHE A 164 -5.30 17.24 -6.08
N THR A 165 -4.32 17.31 -6.96
CA THR A 165 -4.49 17.71 -8.35
C THR A 165 -5.19 16.57 -9.05
N ALA A 166 -6.37 16.83 -9.63
CA ALA A 166 -7.03 15.87 -10.49
C ALA A 166 -6.03 15.45 -11.59
N PRO A 167 -5.86 14.15 -11.83
CA PRO A 167 -4.96 13.68 -12.88
C PRO A 167 -5.44 14.19 -14.25
N LYS A 168 -4.49 14.64 -15.08
CA LYS A 168 -4.78 15.07 -16.45
C LYS A 168 -5.13 13.84 -17.29
N ARG A 169 -6.14 13.93 -18.15
CA ARG A 169 -6.59 12.82 -19.02
C ARG A 169 -5.48 12.25 -19.91
N ASP A 170 -4.50 13.08 -20.28
CA ASP A 170 -3.34 12.67 -21.09
C ASP A 170 -2.50 11.59 -20.39
N ILE A 171 -2.48 11.59 -19.06
CA ILE A 171 -1.70 10.67 -18.23
C ILE A 171 -2.36 9.29 -18.19
N GLU A 172 -3.69 9.24 -18.09
CA GLU A 172 -4.47 7.99 -18.17
C GLU A 172 -4.20 7.28 -19.49
N ALA A 173 -4.33 8.01 -20.60
CA ALA A 173 -4.12 7.46 -21.94
C ALA A 173 -2.68 6.94 -22.12
N SER A 174 -1.69 7.67 -21.60
CA SER A 174 -0.28 7.26 -21.65
C SER A 174 -0.01 5.99 -20.82
N LEU A 175 -0.60 5.87 -19.64
CA LEU A 175 -0.41 4.68 -18.81
C LEU A 175 -1.10 3.45 -19.40
N ILE A 176 -2.32 3.62 -19.90
CA ILE A 176 -3.06 2.52 -20.57
C ILE A 176 -2.29 2.03 -21.79
N SER A 177 -1.72 2.93 -22.60
CA SER A 177 -0.94 2.53 -23.78
C SER A 177 0.33 1.78 -23.40
N GLN A 178 1.06 2.23 -22.38
CA GLN A 178 2.24 1.51 -21.86
C GLN A 178 1.89 0.11 -21.33
N ILE A 179 0.77 -0.01 -20.62
CA ILE A 179 0.31 -1.30 -20.11
C ILE A 179 -0.06 -2.23 -21.26
N LYS A 180 -0.79 -1.73 -22.27
CA LYS A 180 -1.16 -2.51 -23.46
C LYS A 180 0.06 -3.02 -24.21
N LEU A 181 1.02 -2.14 -24.49
CA LEU A 181 2.31 -2.51 -25.11
C LEU A 181 3.02 -3.62 -24.33
N PHE A 182 3.12 -3.47 -23.01
CA PHE A 182 3.74 -4.48 -22.15
C PHE A 182 3.05 -5.85 -22.23
N CYS A 183 1.71 -5.86 -22.32
CA CYS A 183 0.91 -7.08 -22.41
C CYS A 183 1.01 -7.72 -23.81
N GLU A 184 0.97 -6.91 -24.87
CA GLU A 184 1.11 -7.34 -26.26
C GLU A 184 2.47 -8.01 -26.51
N GLU A 185 3.57 -7.41 -26.03
CA GLU A 185 4.92 -7.99 -26.09
C GLU A 185 5.01 -9.39 -25.46
N ARG A 186 4.13 -9.69 -24.51
CA ARG A 186 4.13 -10.92 -23.72
C ARG A 186 2.97 -11.87 -24.06
N GLN A 187 2.19 -11.54 -25.09
CA GLN A 187 1.00 -12.32 -25.50
C GLN A 187 -0.02 -12.49 -24.36
N ILE A 188 -0.22 -11.45 -23.56
CA ILE A 188 -1.15 -11.43 -22.43
C ILE A 188 -2.41 -10.66 -22.86
N GLN A 189 -3.59 -11.21 -22.59
CA GLN A 189 -4.84 -10.49 -22.82
C GLN A 189 -5.08 -9.52 -21.67
N VAL A 190 -5.35 -8.24 -21.96
CA VAL A 190 -5.63 -7.23 -20.94
C VAL A 190 -6.99 -6.58 -21.14
N GLU A 191 -7.75 -6.47 -20.04
CA GLU A 191 -9.03 -5.78 -20.00
C GLU A 191 -9.04 -4.73 -18.89
N PHE A 192 -9.45 -3.52 -19.23
CA PHE A 192 -9.48 -2.39 -18.30
C PHE A 192 -10.92 -2.17 -17.84
N ILE A 193 -11.14 -2.22 -16.52
CA ILE A 193 -12.44 -1.98 -15.90
C ILE A 193 -12.37 -0.66 -15.15
N LYS A 194 -13.18 0.30 -15.60
CA LYS A 194 -13.28 1.63 -15.02
C LYS A 194 -14.45 1.69 -14.02
N ILE A 195 -14.19 2.16 -12.80
CA ILE A 195 -15.15 2.31 -11.69
C ILE A 195 -15.26 3.77 -11.26
#